data_AF-A0A6I3T1E5-F1
#
_entry.id   AF-A0A6I3T1E5-F1
#
_cell.length_a   1.000
_cell.length_b   1.000
_cell.length_c   1.000
_cell.angle_alpha   90.00
_cell.angle_beta   90.00
_cell.angle_gamma   90.00
#
_symmetry.space_group_name_H-M   'P 1'
#
loop_
_entity.id
_entity.type
_entity.pdbx_description
1 polymer ?
#
loop_
_entity_poly.entity_id
_entity_poly.type
_entity_poly.pdbx_seq_one_letter_code
_entity_poly.pdbx_strand_id
1 'polypeptide(L)'
;MQSSQLEQLERGLHNVLRLAERDEGRAGAALNPDHPAVQAAAACELMLPEILTAATLAEAARHKIDTVQVLLARARAHEKLPPEAQLAADEGYLVDAEDVRQQPGGTPP
;
A
#
# COMPACT_ATOMS: atom_id res chain seq x y z
N MET A 1 7.07 3.64 12.10
CA MET A 1 7.82 3.14 10.92
C MET A 1 8.69 4.27 10.43
N GLN A 2 10.00 4.07 10.31
CA GLN A 2 10.93 5.13 9.90
C GLN A 2 10.73 5.41 8.40
N SER A 3 10.47 6.67 8.05
CA SER A 3 10.25 7.16 6.67
C SER A 3 11.30 6.63 5.67
N SER A 4 12.55 6.47 6.11
CA SER A 4 13.65 5.92 5.31
C SER A 4 13.43 4.48 4.82
N GLN A 5 12.75 3.63 5.59
CA GLN A 5 12.43 2.26 5.17
C GLN A 5 11.40 2.25 4.05
N LEU A 6 10.38 3.12 4.15
CA LEU A 6 9.36 3.27 3.12
C LEU A 6 9.96 3.85 1.83
N GLU A 7 10.89 4.80 1.91
CA GLU A 7 11.61 5.34 0.74
C GLU A 7 12.51 4.30 0.08
N GLN A 8 13.15 3.42 0.87
CA GLN A 8 13.94 2.33 0.32
C GLN A 8 13.06 1.29 -0.39
N LEU A 9 11.90 0.98 0.19
CA LEU A 9 10.91 0.10 -0.41
C LEU A 9 10.36 0.69 -1.71
N GLU A 10 10.00 1.98 -1.75
CA GLU A 10 9.55 2.68 -2.96
C GLU A 10 10.59 2.57 -4.09
N ARG A 11 11.87 2.83 -3.80
CA ARG A 11 12.95 2.68 -4.79
C ARG A 11 13.07 1.24 -5.30
N GLY A 12 12.94 0.26 -4.41
CA GLY A 12 12.94 -1.16 -4.76
C GLY A 12 11.80 -1.52 -5.73
N LEU A 13 10.59 -1.07 -5.42
CA LEU A 13 9.40 -1.31 -6.24
C LEU A 13 9.48 -0.65 -7.61
N HIS A 14 10.01 0.58 -7.70
CA HIS A 14 10.28 1.22 -8.99
C HIS A 14 11.29 0.44 -9.83
N ASN A 15 12.30 -0.17 -9.20
CA ASN A 15 13.24 -1.03 -9.92
C ASN A 15 12.58 -2.32 -10.42
N VAL A 16 11.69 -2.94 -9.62
CA VAL A 16 10.88 -4.09 -10.06
C VAL A 16 10.06 -3.72 -11.29
N LEU A 17 9.36 -2.58 -11.24
CA LEU A 17 8.52 -2.11 -12.32
C LEU A 17 9.32 -1.90 -13.61
N ARG A 18 10.46 -1.22 -13.52
CA ARG A 18 11.36 -0.99 -14.66
C ARG A 18 11.85 -2.30 -15.29
N LEU A 19 12.14 -3.31 -14.47
CA LEU A 19 12.57 -4.63 -14.94
C LEU A 19 11.42 -5.42 -15.58
N ALA A 20 10.21 -5.31 -15.05
CA ALA A 20 9.02 -5.94 -15.61
C ALA A 20 8.60 -5.31 -16.95
N GLU A 21 8.60 -3.98 -17.04
CA GLU A 21 8.24 -3.24 -18.27
C GLU A 21 9.22 -3.50 -19.41
N ARG A 22 10.51 -3.71 -19.11
CA ARG A 22 11.52 -4.08 -20.11
C ARG A 22 11.20 -5.41 -20.80
N ASP A 23 10.56 -6.33 -20.09
CA ASP A 23 10.17 -7.66 -20.57
C ASP A 23 8.67 -7.76 -20.94
N GLU A 24 7.95 -6.63 -20.96
CA GLU A 24 6.53 -6.56 -21.33
C GLU A 24 6.27 -7.02 -22.77
N GLY A 25 7.29 -7.00 -23.64
CA GLY A 25 7.23 -7.64 -24.97
C GLY A 25 6.97 -9.16 -24.93
N ARG A 26 7.11 -9.80 -23.76
CA ARG A 26 6.74 -11.20 -23.46
C ARG A 26 5.64 -11.29 -22.39
N ALA A 27 4.78 -10.28 -22.26
CA ALA A 27 3.78 -10.14 -21.19
C ALA A 27 2.90 -11.37 -20.89
N GLY A 28 2.67 -12.25 -21.86
CA GLY A 28 1.86 -13.46 -21.68
C GLY A 28 2.62 -14.69 -21.17
N ALA A 29 3.96 -14.66 -21.15
CA ALA A 29 4.76 -15.79 -20.67
C ALA A 29 4.99 -15.69 -19.16
N ALA A 30 4.99 -16.85 -18.49
CA ALA A 30 5.40 -16.92 -17.10
C ALA A 30 6.87 -16.51 -16.94
N LEU A 31 7.14 -15.68 -15.93
CA LEU A 31 8.49 -15.29 -15.55
C LEU A 31 9.17 -16.45 -14.83
N ASN A 32 10.44 -16.67 -15.14
CA ASN A 32 11.27 -17.63 -14.42
C ASN A 32 11.52 -17.11 -12.98
N PRO A 33 11.48 -17.95 -11.94
CA PRO A 33 11.89 -17.56 -10.58
C PRO A 33 13.30 -16.93 -10.50
N ASP A 34 14.22 -17.32 -11.39
CA ASP A 34 15.57 -16.74 -11.47
C ASP A 34 15.60 -15.38 -12.20
N HIS A 35 14.46 -14.87 -12.66
CA HIS A 35 14.38 -13.61 -13.38
C HIS A 35 14.68 -12.44 -12.43
N PRO A 36 15.49 -11.44 -12.85
CA PRO A 36 15.89 -10.33 -11.99
C PRO A 36 14.71 -9.52 -11.42
N ALA A 37 13.61 -9.42 -12.18
CA ALA A 37 12.39 -8.77 -11.69
C ALA A 37 11.73 -9.53 -10.53
N VAL A 38 11.79 -10.87 -10.54
CA VAL A 38 11.21 -11.74 -9.50
C VAL A 38 12.06 -11.69 -8.24
N GLN A 39 13.39 -11.72 -8.37
CA GLN A 39 14.31 -11.54 -7.24
C GLN A 39 14.14 -10.18 -6.57
N ALA A 40 14.00 -9.11 -7.37
CA ALA A 40 13.76 -7.77 -6.86
C ALA A 40 12.38 -7.67 -6.17
N ALA A 41 11.37 -8.39 -6.67
CA ALA A 41 10.04 -8.42 -6.06
C ALA A 41 10.04 -9.13 -4.71
N ALA A 42 10.79 -10.24 -4.60
CA ALA A 42 10.97 -10.96 -3.34
C ALA A 42 11.65 -10.07 -2.28
N ALA A 43 12.64 -9.27 -2.67
CA ALA A 43 13.30 -8.32 -1.77
C ALA A 43 12.37 -7.20 -1.29
N CYS A 44 11.27 -6.93 -2.01
CA CYS A 44 10.26 -5.95 -1.63
C CYS A 44 9.05 -6.59 -0.91
N GLU A 45 9.14 -7.88 -0.55
CA GLU A 45 8.07 -8.65 0.11
C GLU A 45 6.72 -8.52 -0.61
N LEU A 46 6.75 -8.48 -1.95
CA LEU A 46 5.54 -8.47 -2.76
C LEU A 46 4.84 -9.83 -2.63
N MET A 47 3.53 -9.79 -2.38
CA MET A 47 2.68 -10.98 -2.50
C MET A 47 2.46 -11.24 -3.99
N LEU A 48 3.06 -12.31 -4.49
CA LEU A 48 3.05 -12.66 -5.90
C LEU A 48 1.95 -13.71 -6.17
N PRO A 49 1.21 -13.58 -7.30
CA PRO A 49 0.25 -14.60 -7.72
C PRO A 49 0.94 -15.90 -8.15
N GLU A 50 0.20 -17.01 -8.16
CA GLU A 50 0.72 -18.33 -8.59
C GLU A 50 1.25 -18.31 -10.03
N ILE A 51 0.55 -17.61 -10.92
CA ILE A 51 0.98 -17.38 -12.30
C ILE A 51 1.61 -16.00 -12.37
N LEU A 52 2.93 -15.96 -12.28
CA LEU A 52 3.69 -14.72 -12.35
C LEU A 52 4.10 -14.42 -13.79
N THR A 53 3.58 -13.33 -14.34
CA THR A 53 3.94 -12.80 -15.67
C THR A 53 4.52 -11.40 -15.52
N ALA A 54 5.15 -10.87 -16.57
CA ALA A 54 5.65 -9.49 -16.54
C ALA A 54 4.51 -8.47 -16.28
N ALA A 55 3.33 -8.70 -16.86
CA ALA A 55 2.16 -7.85 -16.67
C ALA A 55 1.64 -7.88 -15.23
N THR A 56 1.43 -9.08 -14.67
CA THR A 56 0.93 -9.22 -13.29
C THR A 56 1.94 -8.73 -12.25
N LEU A 57 3.24 -8.91 -12.51
CA LEU A 57 4.30 -8.36 -11.67
C LEU A 57 4.32 -6.82 -11.72
N ALA A 58 4.19 -6.23 -12.91
CA ALA A 58 4.12 -4.78 -13.07
C ALA A 58 2.89 -4.20 -12.35
N GLU A 59 1.73 -4.84 -12.49
CA GLU A 59 0.51 -4.45 -11.79
C GLU A 59 0.66 -4.51 -10.26
N ALA A 60 1.19 -5.62 -9.73
CA ALA A 60 1.43 -5.77 -8.30
C ALA A 60 2.42 -4.73 -7.77
N ALA A 61 3.48 -4.42 -8.53
CA ALA A 61 4.43 -3.37 -8.19
C ALA A 61 3.78 -1.99 -8.16
N ARG A 62 2.96 -1.63 -9.18
CA ARG A 62 2.24 -0.34 -9.23
C ARG A 62 1.31 -0.19 -8.02
N HIS A 63 0.50 -1.20 -7.72
CA HIS A 63 -0.42 -1.17 -6.59
C HIS A 63 0.31 -0.98 -5.23
N LYS A 64 1.45 -1.65 -5.07
CA LYS A 64 2.27 -1.49 -3.86
C LYS A 64 2.91 -0.11 -3.76
N ILE A 65 3.37 0.46 -4.87
CA ILE A 65 3.93 1.83 -4.92
C ILE A 65 2.87 2.84 -4.45
N ASP A 66 1.65 2.78 -4.99
CA ASP A 66 0.56 3.69 -4.58
C ASP A 66 0.32 3.62 -3.07
N THR A 67 0.29 2.40 -2.51
CA THR A 67 0.12 2.19 -1.07
C THR A 67 1.26 2.79 -0.27
N VAL A 68 2.52 2.56 -0.66
CA VAL A 68 3.70 3.11 0.02
C VAL A 68 3.72 4.63 -0.06
N GLN A 69 3.34 5.23 -1.19
CA GLN A 69 3.28 6.67 -1.36
C GLN A 69 2.25 7.32 -0.42
N VAL A 70 1.08 6.70 -0.24
CA VAL A 70 0.10 7.16 0.76
C VAL A 70 0.68 7.11 2.16
N LEU A 71 1.38 6.03 2.52
CA LEU A 71 2.00 5.88 3.84
C LEU A 71 3.14 6.90 4.06
N LEU A 72 3.96 7.17 3.04
CA LEU A 72 5.00 8.19 3.07
C LEU A 72 4.42 9.59 3.23
N ALA A 73 3.36 9.91 2.49
CA ALA A 73 2.66 11.19 2.61
C ALA A 73 2.10 11.38 4.02
N ARG A 74 1.47 10.35 4.60
CA ARG A 74 0.99 10.36 5.98
C ARG A 74 2.14 10.51 6.98
N ALA A 75 3.21 9.72 6.87
CA ALA A 75 4.36 9.82 7.76
C ALA A 75 4.95 11.24 7.77
N ARG A 76 5.15 11.84 6.59
CA ARG A 76 5.65 13.21 6.44
C ARG A 76 4.68 14.27 6.97
N ALA A 77 3.37 14.04 6.89
CA ALA A 77 2.36 14.93 7.47
C ALA A 77 2.37 14.85 9.00
N HIS A 78 2.52 13.65 9.57
CA HIS A 78 2.66 13.44 11.02
C HIS A 78 3.97 14.03 11.58
N GLU A 79 5.08 13.95 10.84
CA GLU A 79 6.35 14.60 11.24
C GLU A 79 6.26 16.14 11.23
N LYS A 80 5.31 16.72 10.49
CA LYS A 80 5.09 18.17 10.38
C LYS A 80 4.01 18.71 11.32
N LEU A 81 3.27 17.85 12.01
CA LEU A 81 2.25 18.30 12.95
C LEU A 81 2.94 18.78 14.25
N PRO A 82 2.74 20.04 14.68
CA PRO A 82 3.14 20.44 16.02
C PRO A 82 2.40 19.55 17.04
N PRO A 83 3.02 19.19 18.18
CA PRO A 83 2.49 18.21 19.14
C PRO A 83 1.10 18.56 19.68
N GLU A 84 0.68 19.82 19.54
CA GLU A 84 -0.61 20.38 19.97
C GLU A 84 -1.77 19.99 19.03
N ALA A 85 -1.49 19.58 17.78
CA ALA A 85 -2.49 19.13 16.81
C ALA A 85 -2.64 17.60 16.73
N GLN A 86 -1.73 16.84 17.37
CA GLN A 86 -1.78 15.37 17.42
C GLN A 86 -2.98 14.89 18.26
N LEU A 87 -3.33 15.61 19.33
CA LEU A 87 -4.44 15.29 20.23
C LEU A 87 -5.82 15.37 19.55
N ALA A 88 -6.05 16.35 18.69
CA ALA A 88 -7.34 16.54 18.01
C ALA A 88 -7.63 15.46 16.95
N ALA A 89 -6.60 14.80 16.42
CA ALA A 89 -6.74 13.74 15.41
C ALA A 89 -7.15 12.39 16.02
N ASP A 90 -6.74 12.09 17.27
CA ASP A 90 -7.15 10.89 18.00
C ASP A 90 -8.57 11.01 18.59
N GLU A 91 -9.01 12.23 18.98
CA GLU A 91 -10.35 12.44 19.54
C GLU A 91 -11.48 12.46 18.49
N GLY A 92 -11.17 12.67 17.20
CA GLY A 92 -12.17 12.69 16.13
C GLY A 92 -12.75 11.32 15.75
N TYR A 93 -12.16 10.20 16.18
CA TYR A 93 -12.61 8.84 15.85
C TYR A 93 -13.57 8.24 16.90
N LEU A 94 -13.72 8.86 18.07
CA LEU A 94 -14.57 8.34 19.15
C LEU A 94 -15.99 8.93 19.17
N VAL A 95 -16.30 9.96 18.35
CA VAL A 95 -17.59 10.65 18.41
C VAL A 95 -18.66 10.04 17.50
N ASP A 96 -18.30 9.21 16.50
CA ASP A 96 -19.28 8.67 15.54
C ASP A 96 -19.80 7.25 15.87
N ALA A 97 -19.37 6.65 16.99
CA ALA A 97 -19.78 5.29 17.37
C ALA A 97 -20.97 5.23 18.36
N GLU A 98 -21.44 6.36 18.91
CA GLU A 98 -22.50 6.39 19.92
C GLU A 98 -23.86 6.96 19.45
N ASP A 99 -24.06 7.25 18.16
CA ASP A 99 -25.37 7.75 17.64
C ASP A 99 -26.07 6.76 16.68
N VAL A 100 -25.93 5.44 16.89
CA VAL A 100 -26.74 4.41 16.22
C VAL A 100 -27.41 3.49 17.26
N ARG A 101 -28.09 4.07 18.27
CA ARG A 101 -29.05 3.32 19.11
C ARG A 101 -30.34 4.08 19.45
N GLN A 102 -30.71 5.12 18.68
CA GLN A 102 -32.09 5.60 18.67
C GLN A 102 -32.89 4.91 17.56
N GLN A 103 -33.34 3.68 17.81
CA GLN A 103 -34.53 3.16 17.14
C GLN A 103 -35.76 3.40 18.03
N PRO A 104 -36.78 4.15 17.56
CA PRO A 104 -38.04 4.30 18.25
C PRO A 104 -38.90 3.06 17.98
N GLY A 105 -39.13 2.24 19.00
CA GLY A 105 -39.87 0.99 18.87
C GLY A 105 -40.62 0.61 20.15
N GLY A 106 -41.46 1.52 20.65
CA GLY A 106 -42.32 1.28 21.81
C GLY A 106 -43.81 1.44 21.45
N THR A 107 -44.44 0.33 21.08
CA THR A 107 -45.88 -0.06 21.21
C THR A 107 -47.00 0.95 20.94
N PRO A 108 -47.93 0.56 20.04
CA PRO A 108 -49.35 0.43 20.42
C PRO A 108 -49.98 -0.86 19.84
N PRO A 109 -51.23 -1.27 20.17
CA PRO A 109 -52.11 -0.93 21.30
C PRO A 109 -52.16 -2.02 22.41
#